data_AF-A0A941VC08-F1
#
_entry.id   AF-A0A941VC08-F1
#
_cell.length_a   1.000
_cell.length_b   1.000
_cell.length_c   1.000
_cell.angle_alpha   90.00
_cell.angle_beta   90.00
_cell.angle_gamma   90.00
#
_symmetry.space_group_name_H-M   'P 1'
#
loop_
_entity.id
_entity.type
_entity.pdbx_description
1 polymer ?
#
loop_
_entity_poly.entity_id
_entity_poly.type
_entity_poly.pdbx_seq_one_letter_code
_entity_poly.pdbx_strand_id
1 'polypeptide(L)'
;MAVNLPLPVASDLKPVAGIELGYAEAAIRKQNRKDLLVMKLAPTATVAGVFTKNRFCAAPVQVCKAHLEDVTQTGLPIRALLVNTGNANAGTGDAGLLAANRTCVTLSDLLECAPSQILPFSTGVILEPLPVERIEAGLPAALANLNEDNWMNAAEAIMTTDTQPKAASRTVMIRGKKITITGISKGAGMIKPNMATMLG
;
A
#
# COMPACT_ATOMS: atom_id res chain seq x y z
N MET A 1 18.38 11.37 0.44
CA MET A 1 18.00 12.41 -0.54
C MET A 1 17.93 11.75 -1.90
N ALA A 2 16.96 12.11 -2.76
CA ALA A 2 16.94 11.58 -4.13
C ALA A 2 18.15 12.15 -4.88
N VAL A 3 18.95 11.29 -5.52
CA VAL A 3 20.11 11.69 -6.32
C VAL A 3 19.82 11.33 -7.76
N ASN A 4 19.86 12.31 -8.67
CA ASN A 4 19.60 12.13 -10.10
C ASN A 4 18.25 11.49 -10.45
N LEU A 5 17.23 11.64 -9.58
CA LEU A 5 15.87 11.19 -9.86
C LEU A 5 15.04 12.39 -10.35
N PRO A 6 14.61 12.43 -11.62
CA PRO A 6 13.71 13.48 -12.08
C PRO A 6 12.40 13.46 -11.30
N LEU A 7 11.80 14.64 -11.12
CA LEU A 7 10.44 14.72 -10.58
C LEU A 7 9.50 14.01 -11.55
N PRO A 8 8.64 13.10 -11.06
CA PRO A 8 7.64 12.48 -11.92
C PRO A 8 6.66 13.56 -12.42
N VAL A 9 6.18 13.40 -13.65
CA VAL A 9 5.14 14.25 -14.24
C VAL A 9 3.85 13.45 -14.27
N ALA A 10 2.75 14.01 -13.73
CA ALA A 10 1.50 13.28 -13.56
C ALA A 10 0.94 12.73 -14.89
N SER A 11 1.04 13.50 -15.98
CA SER A 11 0.59 13.07 -17.32
C SER A 11 1.38 11.89 -17.90
N ASP A 12 2.57 11.62 -17.38
CA ASP A 12 3.40 10.50 -17.83
C ASP A 12 3.07 9.19 -17.09
N LEU A 13 2.33 9.28 -15.97
CA LEU A 13 1.92 8.13 -15.16
C LEU A 13 0.63 7.54 -15.72
N LYS A 14 0.76 6.47 -16.51
CA LYS A 14 -0.37 5.88 -17.22
C LYS A 14 -1.25 5.05 -16.27
N PRO A 15 -2.58 5.10 -16.44
CA PRO A 15 -3.49 4.21 -15.73
C PRO A 15 -3.24 2.76 -16.09
N VAL A 16 -3.51 1.87 -15.13
CA VAL A 16 -3.43 0.42 -15.32
C VAL A 16 -4.85 -0.12 -15.20
N ALA A 17 -5.39 -0.62 -16.32
CA ALA A 17 -6.76 -1.12 -16.37
C ALA A 17 -7.03 -2.14 -15.24
N GLY A 18 -8.08 -1.90 -14.47
CA GLY A 18 -8.43 -2.73 -13.31
C GLY A 18 -7.70 -2.37 -12.01
N ILE A 19 -7.01 -1.23 -11.95
CA ILE A 19 -6.46 -0.66 -10.71
C ILE A 19 -7.00 0.75 -10.54
N GLU A 20 -7.66 1.00 -9.42
CA GLU A 20 -8.10 2.33 -9.00
C GLU A 20 -7.36 2.73 -7.72
N LEU A 21 -6.91 3.97 -7.64
CA LEU A 21 -6.15 4.48 -6.49
C LEU A 21 -6.90 5.65 -5.86
N GLY A 22 -7.02 5.62 -4.55
CA GLY A 22 -7.71 6.63 -3.75
C GLY A 22 -6.93 6.97 -2.50
N TYR A 23 -7.00 8.19 -2.04
CA TYR A 23 -6.19 8.68 -0.92
C TYR A 23 -6.99 9.59 0.01
N ALA A 24 -6.54 9.70 1.26
CA ALA A 24 -7.10 10.64 2.20
C ALA A 24 -6.01 11.35 3.02
N GLU A 25 -6.37 12.50 3.56
CA GLU A 25 -5.64 13.16 4.62
C GLU A 25 -6.26 12.74 5.96
N ALA A 26 -5.89 11.56 6.43
CA ALA A 26 -6.44 10.95 7.63
C ALA A 26 -5.82 11.51 8.93
N ALA A 27 -4.86 12.42 8.79
CA ALA A 27 -4.15 13.07 9.89
C ALA A 27 -3.53 12.05 10.88
N ILE A 28 -3.05 10.92 10.36
CA ILE A 28 -2.49 9.80 11.11
C ILE A 28 -1.35 10.30 12.01
N ARG A 29 -0.46 11.10 11.43
CA ARG A 29 0.62 11.76 12.19
C ARG A 29 0.65 13.28 12.07
N LYS A 30 0.32 13.83 10.90
CA LYS A 30 0.38 15.27 10.59
C LYS A 30 -0.90 15.68 9.86
N GLN A 31 -1.41 16.86 10.17
CA GLN A 31 -2.52 17.48 9.44
C GLN A 31 -2.10 17.86 8.02
N ASN A 32 -3.08 18.00 7.12
CA ASN A 32 -2.91 18.50 5.75
C ASN A 32 -1.85 17.70 4.94
N ARG A 33 -1.85 16.37 5.12
CA ARG A 33 -0.93 15.45 4.46
C ARG A 33 -1.71 14.24 3.99
N LYS A 34 -1.55 13.90 2.72
CA LYS A 34 -1.95 12.59 2.19
C LYS A 34 -1.15 11.53 2.94
N ASP A 35 -1.82 10.71 3.73
CA ASP A 35 -1.18 9.74 4.61
C ASP A 35 -1.94 8.41 4.69
N LEU A 36 -3.00 8.28 3.91
CA LEU A 36 -3.76 7.06 3.70
C LEU A 36 -3.97 6.83 2.20
N LEU A 37 -3.68 5.62 1.73
CA LEU A 37 -3.85 5.19 0.34
C LEU A 37 -4.60 3.86 0.32
N VAL A 38 -5.59 3.77 -0.55
CA VAL A 38 -6.26 2.53 -0.95
C VAL A 38 -5.99 2.30 -2.43
N MET A 39 -5.44 1.14 -2.77
CA MET A 39 -5.33 0.66 -4.14
C MET A 39 -6.31 -0.48 -4.34
N LYS A 40 -7.43 -0.21 -5.00
CA LYS A 40 -8.46 -1.21 -5.30
C LYS A 40 -8.09 -1.96 -6.58
N LEU A 41 -8.20 -3.29 -6.52
CA LEU A 41 -7.82 -4.19 -7.59
C LEU A 41 -9.07 -4.87 -8.19
N ALA A 42 -9.04 -5.06 -9.51
CA ALA A 42 -10.04 -5.87 -10.20
C ALA A 42 -10.04 -7.31 -9.65
N PRO A 43 -11.19 -7.99 -9.62
CA PRO A 43 -11.28 -9.40 -9.19
C PRO A 43 -10.39 -10.36 -10.00
N THR A 44 -9.96 -9.96 -11.20
CA THR A 44 -9.07 -10.74 -12.07
C THR A 44 -7.57 -10.50 -11.79
N ALA A 45 -7.23 -9.64 -10.83
CA ALA A 45 -5.84 -9.32 -10.51
C ALA A 45 -5.12 -10.52 -9.86
N THR A 46 -3.87 -10.73 -10.27
CA THR A 46 -2.95 -11.64 -9.58
C THR A 46 -1.93 -10.81 -8.82
N VAL A 47 -1.73 -11.14 -7.53
CA VAL A 47 -0.84 -10.39 -6.64
C VAL A 47 0.29 -11.29 -6.18
N ALA A 48 1.52 -10.75 -6.22
CA ALA A 48 2.70 -11.37 -5.66
C ALA A 48 3.44 -10.33 -4.80
N GLY A 49 4.08 -10.79 -3.72
CA GLY A 49 4.78 -9.93 -2.77
C GLY A 49 6.09 -10.53 -2.29
N VAL A 50 7.08 -9.66 -2.05
CA VAL A 50 8.31 -10.00 -1.33
C VAL A 50 8.44 -9.09 -0.12
N PHE A 51 8.95 -9.63 0.98
CA PHE A 51 8.97 -8.93 2.26
C PHE A 51 10.36 -8.91 2.87
N THR A 52 10.59 -7.97 3.78
CA THR A 52 11.82 -7.90 4.57
C THR A 52 12.12 -9.21 5.29
N LYS A 53 13.40 -9.60 5.29
CA LYS A 53 13.92 -10.72 6.10
C LYS A 53 14.26 -10.33 7.54
N ASN A 54 14.03 -9.08 7.92
CA ASN A 54 14.31 -8.62 9.28
C ASN A 54 13.49 -9.44 10.29
N ARG A 55 14.14 -9.93 11.35
CA ARG A 55 13.48 -10.67 12.44
C ARG A 55 12.43 -9.82 13.17
N PHE A 56 12.62 -8.50 13.21
CA PHE A 56 11.67 -7.54 13.74
C PHE A 56 10.71 -7.05 12.65
N CYS A 57 9.89 -7.96 12.12
CA CYS A 57 8.85 -7.62 11.15
C CYS A 57 7.71 -6.85 11.81
N ALA A 58 7.30 -5.74 11.20
CA ALA A 58 6.11 -5.00 11.60
C ALA A 58 4.85 -5.87 11.49
N ALA A 59 3.84 -5.58 12.32
CA ALA A 59 2.54 -6.25 12.26
C ALA A 59 1.93 -6.33 10.85
N PRO A 60 1.86 -5.23 10.04
CA PRO A 60 1.33 -5.29 8.67
C PRO A 60 2.08 -6.27 7.74
N VAL A 61 3.38 -6.48 7.94
CA VAL A 61 4.16 -7.45 7.16
C VAL A 61 3.71 -8.88 7.46
N GLN A 62 3.41 -9.18 8.73
CA GLN A 62 2.92 -10.49 9.13
C GLN A 62 1.53 -10.76 8.57
N VAL A 63 0.63 -9.78 8.67
CA VAL A 63 -0.74 -9.86 8.10
C VAL A 63 -0.69 -10.01 6.58
N CYS A 64 0.12 -9.22 5.88
CA CYS A 64 0.28 -9.35 4.42
C CYS A 64 0.74 -10.76 3.99
N LYS A 65 1.67 -11.37 4.72
CA LYS A 65 2.14 -12.74 4.41
C LYS A 65 1.02 -13.75 4.60
N ALA A 66 0.32 -13.70 5.73
CA ALA A 66 -0.80 -14.59 6.01
C ALA A 66 -1.89 -14.47 4.93
N HIS A 67 -2.28 -13.25 4.57
CA HIS A 67 -3.31 -13.01 3.55
C HIS A 67 -2.88 -13.48 2.15
N LEU A 68 -1.60 -13.36 1.78
CA LEU A 68 -1.11 -13.93 0.51
C LEU A 68 -1.06 -15.46 0.52
N GLU A 69 -0.74 -16.08 1.66
CA GLU A 69 -0.82 -17.53 1.84
C GLU A 69 -2.27 -18.02 1.74
N ASP A 70 -3.23 -17.29 2.31
CA ASP A 70 -4.67 -17.59 2.20
C ASP A 70 -5.18 -17.58 0.75
N VAL A 71 -4.64 -16.73 -0.13
CA VAL A 71 -5.00 -16.73 -1.57
C VAL A 71 -4.71 -18.10 -2.18
N THR A 72 -3.58 -18.72 -1.83
CA THR A 72 -3.19 -20.04 -2.35
C THR A 72 -4.08 -21.16 -1.83
N GLN A 73 -4.64 -21.01 -0.63
CA GLN A 73 -5.47 -22.03 0.02
C GLN A 73 -6.94 -21.90 -0.38
N THR A 74 -7.45 -20.67 -0.49
CA THR A 74 -8.88 -20.38 -0.70
C THR A 74 -9.23 -20.06 -2.14
N GLY A 75 -8.25 -19.63 -2.95
CA GLY A 75 -8.48 -19.11 -4.30
C GLY A 75 -9.13 -17.73 -4.34
N LEU A 76 -9.39 -17.09 -3.19
CA LEU A 76 -9.95 -15.74 -3.15
C LEU A 76 -8.87 -14.71 -3.55
N PRO A 77 -9.10 -13.87 -4.57
CA PRO A 77 -8.09 -12.91 -5.01
C PRO A 77 -7.96 -11.74 -4.03
N ILE A 78 -6.78 -11.12 -3.96
CA ILE A 78 -6.61 -9.86 -3.25
C ILE A 78 -7.41 -8.76 -3.96
N ARG A 79 -8.15 -7.96 -3.18
CA ARG A 79 -9.06 -6.91 -3.65
C ARG A 79 -8.54 -5.50 -3.38
N ALA A 80 -7.68 -5.31 -2.38
CA ALA A 80 -7.04 -4.01 -2.19
C ALA A 80 -5.70 -4.08 -1.46
N LEU A 81 -4.88 -3.04 -1.65
CA LEU A 81 -3.79 -2.70 -0.75
C LEU A 81 -4.20 -1.47 0.07
N LEU A 82 -3.91 -1.50 1.37
CA LEU A 82 -4.16 -0.40 2.30
C LEU A 82 -2.81 0.09 2.83
N VAL A 83 -2.44 1.34 2.54
CA VAL A 83 -1.16 1.91 2.97
C VAL A 83 -1.38 3.11 3.86
N ASN A 84 -0.79 3.08 5.06
CA ASN A 84 -0.76 4.22 5.96
C ASN A 84 0.66 4.77 6.16
N THR A 85 0.76 6.08 6.33
CA THR A 85 2.02 6.79 6.51
C THR A 85 2.03 7.59 7.82
N GLY A 86 3.21 7.71 8.43
CA GLY A 86 3.41 8.42 9.69
C GLY A 86 3.53 7.51 10.91
N ASN A 87 3.07 6.27 10.82
CA ASN A 87 3.22 5.23 11.84
C ASN A 87 3.54 3.89 11.15
N ALA A 88 4.57 3.18 11.61
CA ALA A 88 5.02 1.92 11.00
C ALA A 88 4.33 0.68 11.55
N ASN A 89 3.57 0.80 12.64
CA ASN A 89 2.98 -0.32 13.39
C ASN A 89 3.99 -1.47 13.61
N ALA A 90 5.17 -1.09 14.08
CA ALA A 90 6.33 -1.97 14.22
C ALA A 90 6.80 -1.99 15.68
N GLY A 91 7.09 -3.19 16.19
CA GLY A 91 7.46 -3.38 17.60
C GLY A 91 6.31 -3.11 18.58
N THR A 92 5.07 -3.32 18.13
CA THR A 92 3.81 -3.06 18.87
C THR A 92 3.13 -4.33 19.40
N GLY A 93 3.74 -5.51 19.20
CA GLY A 93 3.24 -6.79 19.69
C GLY A 93 1.84 -7.16 19.17
N ASP A 94 1.09 -7.92 19.98
CA ASP A 94 -0.26 -8.40 19.63
C ASP A 94 -1.25 -7.27 19.40
N ALA A 95 -1.13 -6.17 20.15
CA ALA A 95 -1.94 -4.97 19.94
C ALA A 95 -1.74 -4.39 18.52
N GLY A 96 -0.51 -4.43 18.00
CA GLY A 96 -0.21 -4.03 16.63
C GLY A 96 -0.82 -4.96 15.57
N LEU A 97 -0.80 -6.28 15.82
CA LEU A 97 -1.42 -7.27 14.96
C LEU A 97 -2.95 -7.10 14.92
N LEU A 98 -3.57 -6.91 16.08
CA LEU A 98 -5.01 -6.63 16.18
C LEU A 98 -5.37 -5.34 15.43
N ALA A 99 -4.57 -4.28 15.62
CA ALA A 99 -4.78 -3.01 14.94
C ALA A 99 -4.69 -3.13 13.41
N ALA A 100 -3.69 -3.87 12.90
CA ALA A 100 -3.55 -4.11 11.46
C ALA A 100 -4.76 -4.89 10.90
N ASN A 101 -5.17 -5.97 11.56
CA ASN A 101 -6.34 -6.75 11.16
C ASN A 101 -7.63 -5.93 11.20
N ARG A 102 -7.82 -5.08 12.23
CA ARG A 102 -8.98 -4.18 12.34
C ARG A 102 -9.07 -3.26 11.12
N THR A 103 -7.96 -2.68 10.68
CA THR A 103 -7.97 -1.84 9.46
C THR A 103 -8.34 -2.61 8.19
N CYS A 104 -7.93 -3.88 8.09
CA CYS A 104 -8.34 -4.76 6.99
C CYS A 104 -9.84 -5.05 7.03
N VAL A 105 -10.40 -5.35 8.21
CA VAL A 105 -11.84 -5.58 8.41
C VAL A 105 -12.64 -4.34 7.99
N THR A 106 -12.27 -3.16 8.47
CA THR A 106 -13.00 -1.94 8.10
C THR A 106 -13.00 -1.68 6.60
N LEU A 107 -11.84 -1.83 5.94
CA LEU A 107 -11.79 -1.64 4.49
C LEU A 107 -12.55 -2.75 3.75
N SER A 108 -12.51 -4.00 4.23
CA SER A 108 -13.20 -5.10 3.57
C SER A 108 -14.71 -4.97 3.66
N ASP A 109 -15.23 -4.46 4.79
CA ASP A 109 -16.67 -4.17 4.95
C ASP A 109 -17.12 -3.11 3.95
N LEU A 110 -16.32 -2.05 3.75
CA LEU A 110 -16.60 -1.00 2.78
C LEU A 110 -16.47 -1.46 1.31
N LEU A 111 -15.68 -2.50 1.04
CA LEU A 111 -15.48 -3.07 -0.30
C LEU A 111 -16.30 -4.34 -0.56
N GLU A 112 -17.09 -4.78 0.41
CA GLU A 112 -17.88 -6.00 0.37
C GLU A 112 -17.03 -7.22 -0.02
N CYS A 113 -15.89 -7.39 0.64
CA CYS A 113 -14.98 -8.53 0.45
C CYS A 113 -14.54 -9.14 1.78
N ALA A 114 -13.81 -10.25 1.74
CA ALA A 114 -13.25 -10.83 2.96
C ALA A 114 -12.05 -9.99 3.46
N PRO A 115 -11.81 -9.91 4.80
CA PRO A 115 -10.66 -9.21 5.36
C PRO A 115 -9.31 -9.72 4.84
N SER A 116 -9.21 -11.03 4.58
CA SER A 116 -8.01 -11.66 4.01
C SER A 116 -7.70 -11.23 2.57
N GLN A 117 -8.63 -10.54 1.90
CA GLN A 117 -8.42 -9.98 0.56
C GLN A 117 -7.77 -8.58 0.60
N ILE A 118 -7.39 -8.06 1.77
CA ILE A 118 -6.78 -6.75 1.96
C ILE A 118 -5.32 -6.90 2.38
N LEU A 119 -4.37 -6.26 1.70
CA LEU A 119 -2.96 -6.26 2.09
C LEU A 119 -2.58 -4.95 2.81
N PRO A 120 -2.31 -4.94 4.13
CA PRO A 120 -1.96 -3.73 4.86
C PRO A 120 -0.46 -3.41 4.82
N PHE A 121 -0.11 -2.14 4.65
CA PHE A 121 1.25 -1.62 4.69
C PHE A 121 1.30 -0.39 5.59
N SER A 122 2.35 -0.29 6.40
CA SER A 122 2.54 0.85 7.29
C SER A 122 3.98 1.34 7.23
N THR A 123 4.18 2.65 7.33
CA THR A 123 5.51 3.23 7.37
C THR A 123 5.57 4.54 8.14
N GLY A 124 6.60 4.71 8.98
CA GLY A 124 6.72 5.88 9.85
C GLY A 124 7.45 5.54 11.14
N VAL A 125 6.98 6.11 12.25
CA VAL A 125 7.57 5.89 13.58
C VAL A 125 7.33 4.45 14.05
N ILE A 126 8.35 3.84 14.67
CA ILE A 126 8.34 2.49 15.27
C ILE A 126 8.08 2.63 16.77
N LEU A 127 7.49 1.61 17.41
CA LEU A 127 7.14 1.57 18.84
C LEU A 127 6.00 2.53 19.25
N GLU A 128 5.22 3.03 18.29
CA GLU A 128 4.01 3.81 18.56
C GLU A 128 2.75 3.00 18.15
N PRO A 129 1.70 2.96 19.00
CA PRO A 129 0.42 2.34 18.64
C PRO A 129 -0.17 2.96 17.35
N LEU A 130 -0.75 2.11 16.49
CA LEU A 130 -1.41 2.57 15.27
C LEU A 130 -2.70 3.33 15.65
N PRO A 131 -2.92 4.58 15.19
CA PRO A 131 -4.16 5.31 15.44
C PRO A 131 -5.26 4.83 14.48
N VAL A 132 -5.83 3.65 14.77
CA VAL A 132 -6.77 2.94 13.90
C VAL A 132 -7.99 3.78 13.58
N GLU A 133 -8.53 4.52 14.56
CA GLU A 133 -9.74 5.33 14.42
C GLU A 133 -9.57 6.41 13.35
N ARG A 134 -8.36 6.94 13.19
CA ARG A 134 -8.04 7.91 12.13
C ARG A 134 -8.03 7.27 10.75
N ILE A 135 -7.50 6.04 10.65
CA ILE A 135 -7.52 5.27 9.42
C ILE A 135 -8.96 4.98 9.03
N GLU A 136 -9.76 4.45 9.94
CA GLU A 136 -11.18 4.12 9.73
C GLU A 136 -11.97 5.35 9.25
N ALA A 137 -11.78 6.51 9.90
CA ALA A 137 -12.42 7.76 9.50
C ALA A 137 -11.96 8.28 8.13
N GLY A 138 -10.74 7.97 7.71
CA GLY A 138 -10.19 8.37 6.41
C GLY A 138 -10.60 7.47 5.24
N LEU A 139 -10.96 6.21 5.50
CA LEU A 139 -11.29 5.24 4.44
C LEU A 139 -12.44 5.70 3.52
N PRO A 140 -13.57 6.25 4.01
CA PRO A 140 -14.62 6.75 3.12
C PRO A 140 -14.14 7.81 2.13
N ALA A 141 -13.29 8.75 2.57
CA ALA A 141 -12.73 9.78 1.71
C ALA A 141 -11.77 9.20 0.66
N ALA A 142 -10.95 8.22 1.05
CA ALA A 142 -10.07 7.52 0.11
C ALA A 142 -10.85 6.69 -0.92
N LEU A 143 -11.97 6.09 -0.53
CA LEU A 143 -12.81 5.34 -1.48
C LEU A 143 -13.59 6.26 -2.43
N ALA A 144 -14.06 7.42 -1.93
CA ALA A 144 -14.81 8.37 -2.73
C ALA A 144 -13.99 9.00 -3.87
N ASN A 145 -12.65 8.98 -3.80
CA ASN A 145 -11.77 9.54 -4.82
C ASN A 145 -10.94 8.49 -5.58
N LEU A 146 -11.38 7.23 -5.56
CA LEU A 146 -10.80 6.18 -6.40
C LEU A 146 -10.80 6.60 -7.87
N ASN A 147 -9.63 6.52 -8.50
CA ASN A 147 -9.43 6.86 -9.90
C ASN A 147 -8.25 6.08 -10.48
N GLU A 148 -8.32 5.66 -11.75
CA GLU A 148 -7.24 4.92 -12.44
C GLU A 148 -5.97 5.78 -12.65
N ASP A 149 -6.12 7.12 -12.70
CA ASP A 149 -5.05 8.10 -12.98
C ASP A 149 -4.44 8.72 -11.70
N ASN A 150 -4.80 8.23 -10.51
CA ASN A 150 -4.41 8.86 -9.24
C ASN A 150 -2.96 8.56 -8.78
N TRP A 151 -2.10 8.10 -9.69
CA TRP A 151 -0.76 7.58 -9.38
C TRP A 151 0.17 8.60 -8.70
N MET A 152 0.13 9.87 -9.10
CA MET A 152 0.95 10.91 -8.45
C MET A 152 0.54 11.10 -7.00
N ASN A 153 -0.77 11.19 -6.73
CA ASN A 153 -1.29 11.37 -5.39
C ASN A 153 -1.02 10.13 -4.51
N ALA A 154 -1.09 8.93 -5.10
CA ALA A 154 -0.70 7.70 -4.42
C ALA A 154 0.80 7.70 -4.05
N ALA A 155 1.67 8.15 -4.96
CA ALA A 155 3.10 8.28 -4.69
C ALA A 155 3.40 9.26 -3.54
N GLU A 156 2.63 10.35 -3.45
CA GLU A 156 2.73 11.33 -2.35
C GLU A 156 2.20 10.77 -1.02
N ALA A 157 1.09 10.04 -1.05
CA ALA A 157 0.43 9.50 0.14
C ALA A 157 1.31 8.51 0.93
N ILE A 158 2.26 7.86 0.26
CA ILE A 158 3.19 6.90 0.87
C ILE A 158 4.50 7.54 1.38
N MET A 159 4.71 8.85 1.20
CA MET A 159 5.96 9.53 1.55
C MET A 159 6.13 9.81 3.05
N THR A 160 7.28 9.45 3.62
CA THR A 160 7.64 9.87 5.00
C THR A 160 8.60 11.06 4.97
N THR A 161 9.90 10.78 5.04
CA THR A 161 10.99 11.76 4.99
C THR A 161 11.50 11.98 3.57
N ASP A 162 10.81 11.41 2.60
CA ASP A 162 11.03 11.64 1.18
C ASP A 162 10.93 13.14 0.85
N THR A 163 11.89 13.64 0.07
CA THR A 163 11.89 15.02 -0.42
C THR A 163 11.06 15.21 -1.69
N GLN A 164 10.76 14.11 -2.39
CA GLN A 164 9.95 14.09 -3.61
C GLN A 164 9.30 12.70 -3.80
N PRO A 165 8.13 12.63 -4.47
CA PRO A 165 7.49 11.36 -4.83
C PRO A 165 8.34 10.58 -5.84
N LYS A 166 8.15 9.25 -5.88
CA LYS A 166 8.87 8.36 -6.79
C LYS A 166 7.85 7.50 -7.51
N ALA A 167 7.67 7.78 -8.80
CA ALA A 167 6.74 7.08 -9.67
C ALA A 167 7.34 6.93 -11.05
N ALA A 168 7.00 5.85 -11.75
CA ALA A 168 7.39 5.63 -13.13
C ALA A 168 6.32 4.83 -13.86
N SER A 169 6.17 5.07 -15.17
CA SER A 169 5.31 4.30 -16.03
C SER A 169 6.00 3.93 -17.33
N ARG A 170 5.72 2.74 -17.84
CA ARG A 170 6.20 2.25 -19.14
C ARG A 170 5.11 1.48 -19.85
N THR A 171 5.11 1.56 -21.17
CA THR A 171 4.31 0.67 -22.01
C THR A 171 5.23 -0.24 -22.79
N VAL A 172 4.90 -1.53 -22.88
CA VAL A 172 5.64 -2.53 -23.64
C VAL A 172 4.68 -3.37 -24.50
N MET A 173 5.18 -3.94 -25.59
CA MET A 173 4.44 -4.89 -26.41
C MET A 173 4.85 -6.32 -26.04
N ILE A 174 3.90 -7.15 -25.65
CA ILE A 174 4.13 -8.57 -25.34
C ILE A 174 3.14 -9.40 -26.15
N ARG A 175 3.66 -10.26 -27.05
CA ARG A 175 2.84 -11.11 -27.93
C ARG A 175 1.72 -10.33 -28.66
N GLY A 176 2.07 -9.14 -29.18
CA GLY A 176 1.13 -8.27 -29.90
C GLY A 176 0.15 -7.47 -29.02
N LYS A 177 0.18 -7.61 -27.70
CA LYS A 177 -0.66 -6.84 -26.78
C LYS A 177 0.14 -5.69 -26.15
N LYS A 178 -0.49 -4.51 -26.07
CA LYS A 178 0.03 -3.35 -25.34
C LYS A 178 -0.18 -3.55 -23.84
N ILE A 179 0.90 -3.57 -23.07
CA ILE A 179 0.91 -3.73 -21.62
C ILE A 179 1.43 -2.46 -20.97
N THR A 180 0.70 -1.94 -19.97
CA THR A 180 1.12 -0.80 -19.16
C THR A 180 1.64 -1.28 -17.81
N ILE A 181 2.78 -0.74 -17.39
CA ILE A 181 3.42 -1.00 -16.11
C ILE A 181 3.60 0.35 -15.44
N THR A 182 2.89 0.60 -14.35
CA THR A 182 3.04 1.82 -13.54
C THR A 182 3.33 1.40 -12.11
N GLY A 183 4.29 2.08 -11.47
CA GLY A 183 4.73 1.75 -10.12
C GLY A 183 5.14 2.97 -9.33
N ILE A 184 4.96 2.88 -8.02
CA ILE A 184 5.34 3.89 -7.04
C ILE A 184 6.25 3.27 -5.99
N SER A 185 7.11 4.09 -5.39
CA SER A 185 7.96 3.67 -4.28
C SER A 185 8.20 4.82 -3.30
N LYS A 186 8.67 4.48 -2.12
CA LYS A 186 9.06 5.44 -1.09
C LYS A 186 10.27 4.93 -0.32
N GLY A 187 10.94 5.85 0.35
CA GLY A 187 12.14 5.56 1.12
C GLY A 187 13.22 6.60 0.90
N ALA A 188 13.68 7.21 1.99
CA ALA A 188 14.78 8.17 1.99
C ALA A 188 15.79 7.92 3.11
N GLY A 189 15.45 7.08 4.10
CA GLY A 189 16.29 6.65 5.22
C GLY A 189 15.89 5.24 5.65
N MET A 190 16.79 4.56 6.39
CA MET A 190 16.65 3.13 6.74
C MET A 190 16.53 2.22 5.50
N ILE A 191 17.30 2.52 4.44
CA ILE A 191 17.21 1.83 3.14
C ILE A 191 18.39 0.87 2.96
N LYS A 192 18.14 -0.40 3.25
CA LYS A 192 18.95 -1.54 2.81
C LYS A 192 18.02 -2.74 2.58
N PRO A 193 17.21 -2.74 1.50
CA PRO A 193 16.25 -3.80 1.27
C PRO A 193 16.94 -5.16 1.19
N ASN A 194 16.56 -6.08 2.07
CA ASN A 194 16.91 -7.49 2.02
C ASN A 194 15.61 -8.27 2.09
N MET A 195 15.05 -8.55 0.91
CA MET A 195 13.72 -9.12 0.76
C MET A 195 13.82 -10.50 0.11
N ALA A 196 12.84 -11.35 0.38
CA ALA A 196 12.68 -12.60 -0.36
C ALA A 196 11.21 -12.92 -0.57
N THR A 197 11.00 -13.76 -1.57
CA THR A 197 9.79 -14.53 -1.78
C THR A 197 9.86 -15.78 -0.89
N MET A 198 8.75 -16.13 -0.23
CA MET A 198 8.58 -17.51 0.27
C MET A 198 8.22 -18.35 -0.95
N LEU A 199 9.17 -19.10 -1.50
CA LEU A 199 8.89 -20.17 -2.44
C LEU A 199 8.75 -21.43 -1.59
N GLY A 200 7.52 -21.91 -1.41
CA GLY A 200 7.16 -23.18 -0.79
C GLY A 200 6.43 -24.04 -1.79
#